data_AF-A0A1Q6EI05-F1
#
_entry.id   AF-A0A1Q6EI05-F1
#
_cell.length_a   1.000
_cell.length_b   1.000
_cell.length_c   1.000
_cell.angle_alpha   90.00
_cell.angle_beta   90.00
_cell.angle_gamma   90.00
#
_symmetry.space_group_name_H-M   'P 1'
#
loop_
_entity.id
_entity.type
_entity.pdbx_description
1 polymer ?
#
loop_
_entity_poly.entity_id
_entity_poly.type
_entity_poly.pdbx_seq_one_letter_code
_entity_poly.pdbx_strand_id
1 'polypeptide(L)'
;MHRLLSAVIVLIFSAMLPVYGQREKNIVYKIGVGELIYTPANGGNADSPGKVLKSVAETLLTGQISSQQPQYAEAVRASIVNGLSKVRLFRPTDGNFTDDELSGAVPALYADGTITNISTVSKSESTKDSKGKTTTNTYYRGLVSVTVNLKDACDGTVVDSHTFSISDSGGSWMASGEKAITDALQYLTGMVADHYNRLFPLNASVIEGGKFKKNKQQEVYIDLGFTDGVYKGQQFDVYLVKTIAGKEARTVIGRLKIEEVEGDEISLCKVTKGGDKIKTALDSGQTILVISR
;
A
#
# COMPACT_ATOMS: atom_id res chain seq x y z
N MET A 1 28.75 74.17 0.26
CA MET A 1 27.29 74.24 0.07
C MET A 1 26.88 73.01 -0.76
N HIS A 2 26.78 71.84 -0.14
CA HIS A 2 25.57 71.24 0.44
C HIS A 2 24.48 70.85 -0.57
N ARG A 3 24.16 69.54 -0.54
CA ARG A 3 22.92 68.83 -0.95
C ARG A 3 22.94 68.28 -2.40
N LEU A 4 22.59 67.02 -2.67
CA LEU A 4 21.88 65.99 -1.91
C LEU A 4 22.22 64.60 -2.49
N LEU A 5 22.42 63.62 -1.58
CA LEU A 5 22.56 62.20 -1.82
C LEU A 5 21.38 61.62 -2.63
N SER A 6 21.66 60.62 -3.46
CA SER A 6 20.82 59.42 -3.61
C SER A 6 21.64 58.29 -4.22
N ALA A 7 22.44 57.64 -3.39
CA ALA A 7 22.97 56.32 -3.69
C ALA A 7 21.81 55.33 -3.51
N VAL A 8 21.32 54.79 -4.62
CA VAL A 8 20.38 53.67 -4.59
C VAL A 8 21.18 52.43 -4.18
N ILE A 9 21.15 52.15 -2.88
CA ILE A 9 21.57 50.86 -2.33
C ILE A 9 20.53 49.85 -2.82
N VAL A 10 20.85 49.13 -3.89
CA VAL A 10 20.13 47.90 -4.22
C VAL A 10 20.50 46.89 -3.15
N LEU A 11 19.66 46.85 -2.11
CA LEU A 11 19.59 45.75 -1.16
C LEU A 11 19.19 44.52 -1.96
N ILE A 12 20.19 43.76 -2.41
CA ILE A 12 20.00 42.37 -2.80
C ILE A 12 19.56 41.68 -1.52
N PHE A 13 18.23 41.55 -1.36
CA PHE A 13 17.63 40.59 -0.46
C PHE A 13 18.21 39.25 -0.91
N SER A 14 19.24 38.79 -0.20
CA SER A 14 19.57 37.37 -0.13
C SER A 14 18.35 36.72 0.52
N ALA A 15 17.32 36.47 -0.29
CA ALA A 15 16.35 35.47 0.04
C ALA A 15 17.20 34.23 0.29
N MET A 16 17.30 33.84 1.55
CA MET A 16 17.75 32.50 1.90
C MET A 16 16.96 31.58 1.00
N LEU A 17 17.63 31.06 -0.03
CA LEU A 17 17.10 29.94 -0.79
C LEU A 17 16.78 28.91 0.29
N PRO A 18 15.53 28.44 0.41
CA PRO A 18 15.25 27.36 1.33
C PRO A 18 16.24 26.26 0.98
N VAL A 19 16.98 25.81 1.98
CA VAL A 19 17.92 24.70 1.89
C VAL A 19 17.26 23.62 1.02
N TYR A 20 17.75 23.50 -0.21
CA TYR A 20 17.19 22.57 -1.19
C TYR A 20 17.42 21.16 -0.65
N GLY A 21 16.30 20.57 -0.26
CA GLY A 21 16.23 19.40 0.61
C GLY A 21 14.94 19.41 1.45
N GLN A 22 13.87 20.08 1.02
CA GLN A 22 12.52 19.74 1.47
C GLN A 22 12.29 18.29 1.05
N ARG A 23 12.55 17.30 1.90
CA ARG A 23 11.59 16.84 2.91
C ARG A 23 10.20 16.82 2.31
N GLU A 24 9.95 15.91 1.38
CA GLU A 24 8.64 15.25 1.41
C GLU A 24 8.59 14.54 2.76
N LYS A 25 8.14 15.27 3.79
CA LYS A 25 7.80 14.64 5.06
C LYS A 25 6.81 13.51 4.74
N ASN A 26 6.82 12.48 5.55
CA ASN A 26 5.79 11.46 5.58
C ASN A 26 4.42 12.13 5.84
N ILE A 27 3.78 12.62 4.78
CA ILE A 27 2.51 13.34 4.85
C ILE A 27 1.44 12.31 5.17
N VAL A 28 0.72 12.55 6.26
CA VAL A 28 -0.43 11.75 6.65
C VAL A 28 -1.67 12.28 5.92
N TYR A 29 -2.40 11.38 5.27
CA TYR A 29 -3.63 11.66 4.54
C TYR A 29 -4.83 11.21 5.38
N LYS A 30 -5.85 12.07 5.46
CA LYS A 30 -7.19 11.62 5.87
C LYS A 30 -7.81 10.86 4.70
N ILE A 31 -8.43 9.72 4.95
CA ILE A 31 -9.06 8.92 3.88
C ILE A 31 -10.55 8.74 4.17
N GLY A 32 -11.40 9.44 3.45
CA GLY A 32 -12.85 9.21 3.51
C GLY A 32 -13.16 7.95 2.70
N VAL A 33 -13.85 6.98 3.29
CA VAL A 33 -14.24 5.77 2.58
C VAL A 33 -15.74 5.82 2.27
N GLY A 34 -16.04 5.96 0.99
CA GLY A 34 -17.38 6.03 0.45
C GLY A 34 -18.06 4.67 0.28
N GLU A 35 -19.01 4.66 -0.64
CA GLU A 35 -19.71 3.46 -1.06
C GLU A 35 -18.85 2.61 -2.00
N LEU A 36 -18.91 1.30 -1.81
CA LEU A 36 -18.42 0.30 -2.77
C LEU A 36 -19.63 -0.40 -3.36
N ILE A 37 -20.01 -0.03 -4.58
CA ILE A 37 -21.24 -0.50 -5.20
C ILE A 37 -21.04 -1.94 -5.68
N TYR A 38 -21.85 -2.88 -5.20
CA TYR A 38 -21.83 -4.24 -5.72
C TYR A 38 -22.58 -4.31 -7.06
N THR A 39 -21.82 -4.52 -8.14
CA THR A 39 -22.34 -4.70 -9.50
C THR A 39 -21.76 -6.00 -10.06
N PRO A 40 -22.38 -7.17 -9.80
CA PRO A 40 -21.85 -8.42 -10.30
C PRO A 40 -21.79 -8.38 -11.83
N ALA A 41 -20.71 -8.91 -12.41
CA ALA A 41 -20.50 -8.95 -13.86
C ALA A 41 -21.65 -9.61 -14.65
N ASN A 42 -22.55 -10.31 -13.97
CA ASN A 42 -23.81 -10.78 -14.54
C ASN A 42 -25.00 -10.30 -13.69
N GLY A 43 -25.34 -9.01 -13.77
CA GLY A 43 -26.62 -8.48 -13.32
C GLY A 43 -27.77 -9.09 -14.12
N GLY A 44 -28.55 -9.96 -13.47
CA GLY A 44 -29.70 -10.64 -14.04
C GLY A 44 -30.02 -11.84 -13.17
N ASN A 45 -31.24 -11.85 -12.62
CA ASN A 45 -31.78 -12.83 -11.68
C ASN A 45 -31.22 -14.24 -11.87
N ALA A 46 -31.02 -14.94 -10.74
CA ALA A 46 -30.55 -16.32 -10.67
C ALA A 46 -31.38 -17.31 -11.52
N ASP A 47 -32.55 -16.89 -12.02
CA ASP A 47 -33.52 -17.70 -12.77
C ASP A 47 -33.38 -17.65 -14.30
N SER A 48 -32.32 -17.04 -14.85
CA SER A 48 -32.15 -16.99 -16.31
C SER A 48 -31.55 -18.30 -16.87
N PRO A 49 -32.22 -19.00 -17.81
CA PRO A 49 -31.79 -20.30 -18.34
C PRO A 49 -30.37 -20.32 -18.94
N GLY A 50 -29.88 -19.19 -19.46
CA GLY A 50 -28.55 -19.05 -20.04
C GLY A 50 -27.40 -19.20 -19.03
N LYS A 51 -27.58 -18.78 -17.77
CA LYS A 51 -26.56 -18.96 -16.71
C LYS A 51 -26.48 -20.40 -16.23
N VAL A 52 -27.60 -21.12 -16.17
CA VAL A 52 -27.64 -22.54 -15.81
C VAL A 52 -26.86 -23.37 -16.83
N LEU A 53 -26.99 -23.06 -18.12
CA LEU A 53 -26.22 -23.75 -19.17
C LEU A 53 -24.73 -23.44 -19.09
N LYS A 54 -24.35 -22.19 -18.78
CA LYS A 54 -22.93 -21.80 -18.61
C LYS A 54 -22.31 -22.44 -17.36
N SER A 55 -23.02 -22.44 -16.22
CA SER A 55 -22.54 -23.07 -14.99
C SER A 55 -22.43 -24.59 -15.12
N VAL A 56 -23.37 -25.24 -15.83
CA VAL A 56 -23.28 -26.67 -16.16
C VAL A 56 -22.10 -26.94 -17.09
N ALA A 57 -21.87 -26.13 -18.13
CA ALA A 57 -20.71 -26.28 -19.01
C ALA A 57 -19.37 -26.08 -18.26
N GLU A 58 -19.26 -25.07 -17.41
CA GLU A 58 -18.07 -24.84 -16.58
C GLU A 58 -17.86 -26.00 -15.59
N THR A 59 -18.93 -26.50 -14.95
CA THR A 59 -18.86 -27.68 -14.06
C THR A 59 -18.38 -28.93 -14.82
N LEU A 60 -18.83 -29.13 -16.05
CA LEU A 60 -18.41 -30.27 -16.89
C LEU A 60 -16.95 -30.13 -17.37
N LEU A 61 -16.45 -28.91 -17.56
CA LEU A 61 -15.08 -28.64 -18.02
C LEU A 61 -14.05 -28.64 -16.89
N THR A 62 -14.40 -28.13 -15.71
CA THR A 62 -13.44 -27.93 -14.60
C THR A 62 -13.73 -28.79 -13.38
N GLY A 63 -14.92 -29.40 -13.28
CA GLY A 63 -15.39 -30.08 -12.07
C GLY A 63 -15.72 -29.11 -10.93
N GLN A 64 -15.74 -27.80 -11.18
CA GLN A 64 -15.95 -26.78 -10.16
C GLN A 64 -17.32 -26.12 -10.28
N ILE A 65 -17.94 -25.86 -9.13
CA ILE A 65 -19.23 -25.16 -9.04
C ILE A 65 -18.99 -23.77 -8.44
N SER A 66 -19.39 -22.72 -9.16
CA SER A 66 -19.33 -21.34 -8.68
C SER A 66 -20.67 -20.89 -8.08
N SER A 67 -20.63 -20.20 -6.95
CA SER A 67 -21.81 -19.64 -6.27
C SER A 67 -21.55 -18.21 -5.82
N GLN A 68 -22.41 -17.27 -6.23
CA GLN A 68 -22.32 -15.86 -5.83
C GLN A 68 -22.68 -15.67 -4.36
N GLN A 69 -22.01 -14.73 -3.71
CA GLN A 69 -22.11 -14.46 -2.27
C GLN A 69 -22.33 -12.95 -1.99
N PRO A 70 -23.40 -12.34 -2.54
CA PRO A 70 -23.65 -10.90 -2.43
C PRO A 70 -23.78 -10.39 -0.99
N GLN A 71 -24.18 -11.26 -0.06
CA GLN A 71 -24.33 -10.93 1.36
C GLN A 71 -23.02 -10.49 2.04
N TYR A 72 -21.86 -10.74 1.42
CA TYR A 72 -20.57 -10.29 1.95
C TYR A 72 -20.10 -8.94 1.37
N ALA A 73 -20.94 -8.19 0.65
CA ALA A 73 -20.56 -6.87 0.12
C ALA A 73 -20.04 -5.92 1.22
N GLU A 74 -20.72 -5.85 2.36
CA GLU A 74 -20.26 -5.07 3.52
C GLU A 74 -18.96 -5.60 4.12
N ALA A 75 -18.74 -6.92 4.10
CA ALA A 75 -17.50 -7.52 4.58
C ALA A 75 -16.31 -7.22 3.63
N VAL A 76 -16.55 -7.13 2.32
CA VAL A 76 -15.57 -6.61 1.34
C VAL A 76 -15.23 -5.16 1.66
N ARG A 77 -16.25 -4.31 1.88
CA ARG A 77 -16.03 -2.92 2.28
C ARG A 77 -15.21 -2.80 3.57
N ALA A 78 -15.56 -3.54 4.61
CA ALA A 78 -14.82 -3.57 5.86
C ALA A 78 -13.35 -4.02 5.66
N SER A 79 -13.10 -4.95 4.72
CA SER A 79 -11.75 -5.41 4.39
C SER A 79 -10.93 -4.33 3.65
N ILE A 80 -11.55 -3.54 2.78
CA ILE A 80 -10.91 -2.37 2.16
C ILE A 80 -10.56 -1.33 3.22
N VAL A 81 -11.51 -0.96 4.10
CA VAL A 81 -11.27 -0.01 5.20
C VAL A 81 -10.13 -0.49 6.10
N ASN A 82 -10.11 -1.78 6.45
CA ASN A 82 -9.04 -2.39 7.24
C ASN A 82 -7.70 -2.45 6.49
N GLY A 83 -7.72 -2.61 5.17
CA GLY A 83 -6.51 -2.53 4.35
C GLY A 83 -5.93 -1.12 4.34
N LEU A 84 -6.78 -0.12 4.15
CA LEU A 84 -6.41 1.30 4.19
C LEU A 84 -5.91 1.74 5.57
N SER A 85 -6.47 1.22 6.66
CA SER A 85 -6.01 1.54 8.03
C SER A 85 -4.63 0.99 8.35
N LYS A 86 -4.15 0.01 7.57
CA LYS A 86 -2.79 -0.54 7.64
C LYS A 86 -1.79 0.18 6.74
N VAL A 87 -2.23 1.20 6.01
CA VAL A 87 -1.34 2.09 5.26
C VAL A 87 -0.82 3.14 6.24
N ARG A 88 0.50 3.22 6.39
CA ARG A 88 1.14 3.97 7.49
C ARG A 88 0.82 5.46 7.45
N LEU A 89 0.72 5.99 6.24
CA LEU A 89 0.43 7.38 5.97
C LEU A 89 -1.06 7.69 5.87
N PHE A 90 -1.96 6.73 6.11
CA PHE A 90 -3.39 6.94 6.00
C PHE A 90 -4.07 6.96 7.36
N ARG A 91 -5.09 7.80 7.49
CA ARG A 91 -6.01 7.85 8.63
C ARG A 91 -7.43 7.75 8.06
N PRO A 92 -7.93 6.53 7.85
CA PRO A 92 -9.26 6.35 7.27
C PRO A 92 -10.37 6.72 8.25
N THR A 93 -11.42 7.31 7.70
CA THR A 93 -12.69 7.63 8.36
C THR A 93 -13.84 7.14 7.49
N ASP A 94 -14.94 6.73 8.13
CA ASP A 94 -16.10 6.26 7.38
C ASP A 94 -16.87 7.46 6.81
N GLY A 95 -17.25 7.39 5.53
CA GLY A 95 -18.08 8.39 4.87
C GLY A 95 -17.32 9.57 4.24
N ASN A 96 -18.07 10.63 3.96
CA ASN A 96 -17.60 11.83 3.27
C ASN A 96 -17.06 12.84 4.27
N PHE A 97 -16.12 13.66 3.82
CA PHE A 97 -15.65 14.82 4.59
C PHE A 97 -16.68 15.94 4.57
N THR A 98 -16.75 16.66 5.68
CA THR A 98 -17.39 17.97 5.76
C THR A 98 -16.49 19.05 5.15
N ASP A 99 -17.05 20.18 4.73
CA ASP A 99 -16.29 21.32 4.18
C ASP A 99 -15.20 21.80 5.15
N ASP A 100 -15.50 21.80 6.46
CA ASP A 100 -14.54 22.16 7.51
C ASP A 100 -13.34 21.20 7.55
N GLU A 101 -13.56 19.89 7.33
CA GLU A 101 -12.49 18.89 7.34
C GLU A 101 -11.56 18.98 6.13
N LEU A 102 -12.09 19.44 4.99
CA LEU A 102 -11.36 19.71 3.75
C LEU A 102 -10.60 21.03 3.78
N SER A 103 -11.09 22.01 4.56
CA SER A 103 -10.42 23.32 4.73
C SER A 103 -9.13 23.27 5.55
N GLY A 104 -8.85 22.12 6.19
CA GLY A 104 -7.66 21.92 7.03
C GLY A 104 -6.36 21.75 6.24
N ALA A 105 -5.22 21.92 6.93
CA ALA A 105 -3.88 21.77 6.33
C ALA A 105 -3.47 20.32 6.05
N VAL A 106 -4.28 19.33 6.41
CA VAL A 106 -4.00 17.90 6.20
C VAL A 106 -4.69 17.46 4.91
N PRO A 107 -3.97 16.92 3.93
CA PRO A 107 -4.58 16.51 2.67
C PRO A 107 -5.57 15.37 2.89
N ALA A 108 -6.65 15.43 2.13
CA ALA A 108 -7.76 14.50 2.22
C ALA A 108 -7.93 13.76 0.88
N LEU A 109 -8.03 12.44 0.95
CA LEU A 109 -8.34 11.60 -0.19
C LEU A 109 -9.66 10.88 0.06
N TYR A 110 -10.37 10.57 -1.01
CA TYR A 110 -11.63 9.85 -0.95
C TYR A 110 -11.53 8.54 -1.73
N ALA A 111 -11.94 7.44 -1.11
CA ALA A 111 -11.95 6.11 -1.69
C ALA A 111 -13.39 5.67 -1.98
N ASP A 112 -13.69 5.36 -3.24
CA ASP A 112 -14.93 4.71 -3.67
C ASP A 112 -14.64 3.55 -4.61
N GLY A 113 -15.67 2.86 -5.09
CA GLY A 113 -15.41 1.76 -5.99
C GLY A 113 -16.60 0.89 -6.36
N THR A 114 -16.27 -0.22 -7.00
CA THR A 114 -17.24 -1.20 -7.48
C THR A 114 -16.75 -2.60 -7.17
N ILE A 115 -17.60 -3.40 -6.53
CA ILE A 115 -17.37 -4.81 -6.32
C ILE A 115 -17.99 -5.57 -7.48
N THR A 116 -17.17 -6.22 -8.30
CA THR A 116 -17.62 -6.89 -9.53
C THR A 116 -17.80 -8.40 -9.34
N ASN A 117 -17.21 -8.97 -8.30
CA ASN A 117 -17.40 -10.37 -7.96
C ASN A 117 -17.24 -10.62 -6.45
N ILE A 118 -18.16 -11.42 -5.90
CA ILE A 118 -18.01 -12.08 -4.61
C ILE A 118 -18.58 -13.47 -4.80
N SER A 119 -17.74 -14.50 -4.79
CA SER A 119 -18.19 -15.86 -5.06
C SER A 119 -17.34 -16.89 -4.33
N THR A 120 -17.87 -18.09 -4.20
CA THR A 120 -17.08 -19.28 -3.89
C THR A 120 -17.03 -20.20 -5.11
N VAL A 121 -15.89 -20.84 -5.32
CA VAL A 121 -15.79 -22.03 -6.17
C VAL A 121 -15.61 -23.25 -5.28
N SER A 122 -16.28 -24.35 -5.59
CA SER A 122 -16.11 -25.61 -4.89
C SER A 122 -15.58 -26.71 -5.80
N LYS A 123 -14.85 -27.66 -5.22
CA LYS A 123 -14.48 -28.93 -5.85
C LYS A 123 -14.73 -30.07 -4.88
N SER A 124 -15.14 -31.23 -5.39
CA SER A 124 -15.34 -32.43 -4.57
C SER A 124 -14.36 -33.52 -4.98
N GLU A 125 -13.74 -34.16 -3.99
CA GLU A 125 -12.84 -35.29 -4.18
C GLU A 125 -13.41 -36.50 -3.42
N SER A 126 -13.55 -37.63 -4.11
CA SER A 126 -14.06 -38.86 -3.52
C SER A 126 -12.94 -39.89 -3.41
N THR A 127 -12.76 -40.45 -2.21
CA THR A 127 -11.85 -41.57 -1.97
C THR A 127 -12.64 -42.79 -1.54
N LYS A 128 -12.24 -43.96 -2.02
CA LYS A 128 -12.79 -45.25 -1.56
C LYS A 128 -11.80 -45.89 -0.61
N ASP A 129 -12.27 -46.30 0.55
CA ASP A 129 -11.47 -47.12 1.45
C ASP A 129 -11.37 -48.57 0.94
N SER A 130 -10.51 -49.37 1.58
CA SER A 130 -10.32 -50.79 1.28
C SER A 130 -11.57 -51.65 1.53
N LYS A 131 -12.63 -51.09 2.14
CA LYS A 131 -13.92 -51.73 2.39
C LYS A 131 -15.01 -51.25 1.41
N GLY A 132 -14.66 -50.44 0.42
CA GLY A 132 -15.57 -49.91 -0.60
C GLY A 132 -16.42 -48.72 -0.14
N LYS A 133 -16.22 -48.19 1.07
CA LYS A 133 -16.91 -46.99 1.55
C LYS A 133 -16.32 -45.77 0.84
N THR A 134 -17.19 -44.99 0.21
CA THR A 134 -16.81 -43.74 -0.45
C THR A 134 -16.94 -42.58 0.52
N THR A 135 -15.87 -41.82 0.71
CA THR A 135 -15.89 -40.54 1.42
C THR A 135 -15.72 -39.43 0.40
N THR A 136 -16.66 -38.49 0.36
CA THR A 136 -16.57 -37.31 -0.51
C THR A 136 -16.26 -36.09 0.35
N ASN A 137 -15.11 -35.47 0.10
CA ASN A 137 -14.74 -34.19 0.71
C ASN A 137 -14.99 -33.08 -0.30
N THR A 138 -15.64 -32.00 0.13
CA THR A 138 -15.83 -30.81 -0.69
C THR A 138 -15.00 -29.67 -0.12
N TYR A 139 -14.23 -29.04 -1.00
CA TYR A 139 -13.37 -27.92 -0.68
C TYR A 139 -13.90 -26.68 -1.38
N TYR A 140 -13.68 -25.52 -0.78
CA TYR A 140 -14.16 -24.22 -1.27
C TYR A 140 -13.01 -23.24 -1.37
N ARG A 141 -13.10 -22.28 -2.29
CA ARG A 141 -12.20 -21.14 -2.38
C ARG A 141 -13.02 -19.88 -2.61
N GLY A 142 -12.66 -18.81 -1.94
CA GLY A 142 -13.32 -17.51 -2.07
C GLY A 142 -12.67 -16.69 -3.17
N LEU A 143 -13.48 -16.07 -4.01
CA LEU A 143 -13.06 -15.15 -5.06
C LEU A 143 -13.72 -13.81 -4.80
N VAL A 144 -12.92 -12.76 -4.78
CA VAL A 144 -13.38 -11.37 -4.61
C VAL A 144 -12.67 -10.52 -5.65
N SER A 145 -13.42 -9.67 -6.34
CA SER A 145 -12.89 -8.69 -7.27
C SER A 145 -13.55 -7.35 -7.01
N VAL A 146 -12.73 -6.35 -6.71
CA VAL A 146 -13.15 -5.00 -6.35
C VAL A 146 -12.20 -3.98 -6.97
N THR A 147 -12.76 -2.97 -7.61
CA THR A 147 -12.01 -1.80 -8.06
C THR A 147 -12.18 -0.70 -7.04
N VAL A 148 -11.07 -0.15 -6.55
CA VAL A 148 -11.03 0.99 -5.65
C VAL A 148 -10.42 2.17 -6.40
N ASN A 149 -11.12 3.30 -6.39
CA ASN A 149 -10.61 4.58 -6.89
C ASN A 149 -10.26 5.45 -5.69
N LEU A 150 -9.03 5.92 -5.65
CA LEU A 150 -8.57 6.92 -4.70
C LEU A 150 -8.50 8.26 -5.41
N LYS A 151 -9.19 9.26 -4.87
CA LYS A 151 -9.34 10.60 -5.47
C LYS A 151 -8.90 11.67 -4.50
N ASP A 152 -8.45 12.81 -5.01
CA ASP A 152 -8.35 14.02 -4.22
C ASP A 152 -9.76 14.43 -3.76
N ALA A 153 -9.94 14.66 -2.45
CA ALA A 153 -11.26 14.94 -1.90
C ALA A 153 -11.76 16.37 -2.20
N CYS A 154 -10.88 17.29 -2.58
CA CYS A 154 -11.21 18.68 -2.87
C CYS A 154 -11.71 18.87 -4.31
N ASP A 155 -11.07 18.22 -5.29
CA ASP A 155 -11.39 18.41 -6.71
C ASP A 155 -11.86 17.14 -7.45
N GLY A 156 -11.80 15.98 -6.79
CA GLY A 156 -12.24 14.70 -7.36
C GLY A 156 -11.26 14.07 -8.36
N THR A 157 -10.07 14.64 -8.55
CA THR A 157 -9.04 14.10 -9.45
C THR A 157 -8.63 12.70 -8.99
N VAL A 158 -8.61 11.75 -9.91
CA VAL A 158 -8.20 10.37 -9.62
C VAL A 158 -6.69 10.31 -9.38
N VAL A 159 -6.31 9.92 -8.17
CA VAL A 159 -4.92 9.68 -7.75
C VAL A 159 -4.50 8.24 -8.08
N ASP A 160 -5.39 7.28 -7.88
CA ASP A 160 -5.19 5.87 -8.21
C ASP A 160 -6.53 5.20 -8.56
N SER A 161 -6.49 4.21 -9.44
CA SER A 161 -7.62 3.31 -9.71
C SER A 161 -7.07 1.91 -9.90
N HIS A 162 -7.41 1.01 -8.98
CA HIS A 162 -6.83 -0.31 -8.93
C HIS A 162 -7.87 -1.40 -8.68
N THR A 163 -7.81 -2.47 -9.48
CA THR A 163 -8.64 -3.66 -9.29
C THR A 163 -7.88 -4.71 -8.49
N PHE A 164 -8.33 -4.95 -7.26
CA PHE A 164 -7.88 -6.06 -6.43
C PHE A 164 -8.71 -7.30 -6.77
N SER A 165 -8.04 -8.37 -7.18
CA SER A 165 -8.72 -9.61 -7.57
C SER A 165 -8.05 -10.83 -6.97
N ILE A 166 -8.84 -11.63 -6.27
CA ILE A 166 -8.50 -12.97 -5.79
C ILE A 166 -9.16 -13.95 -6.77
N SER A 167 -8.35 -14.49 -7.68
CA SER A 167 -8.77 -15.42 -8.74
C SER A 167 -8.55 -16.88 -8.34
N ASP A 168 -8.94 -17.82 -9.20
CA ASP A 168 -8.79 -19.27 -8.97
C ASP A 168 -7.34 -19.75 -8.78
N SER A 169 -6.34 -18.95 -9.13
CA SER A 169 -4.93 -19.25 -8.81
C SER A 169 -4.49 -18.70 -7.45
N GLY A 170 -5.28 -17.84 -6.83
CA GLY A 170 -5.04 -17.24 -5.51
C GLY A 170 -5.90 -17.88 -4.41
N GLY A 171 -5.43 -17.84 -3.17
CA GLY A 171 -6.19 -18.28 -1.99
C GLY A 171 -6.19 -19.79 -1.72
N SER A 172 -6.48 -20.15 -0.47
CA SER A 172 -6.44 -21.52 0.02
C SER A 172 -7.75 -22.26 -0.24
N TRP A 173 -7.67 -23.58 -0.44
CA TRP A 173 -8.85 -24.44 -0.41
C TRP A 173 -9.25 -24.69 1.04
N MET A 174 -10.47 -24.32 1.39
CA MET A 174 -11.03 -24.36 2.73
C MET A 174 -12.13 -25.42 2.86
N ALA A 175 -12.37 -25.88 4.09
CA ALA A 175 -13.37 -26.89 4.38
C ALA A 175 -14.83 -26.40 4.26
N SER A 176 -15.06 -25.09 4.18
CA SER A 176 -16.40 -24.50 4.00
C SER A 176 -16.35 -23.21 3.17
N GLY A 177 -17.47 -22.87 2.53
CA GLY A 177 -17.62 -21.64 1.75
C GLY A 177 -17.40 -20.37 2.57
N GLU A 178 -17.92 -20.32 3.80
CA GLU A 178 -17.72 -19.19 4.72
C GLU A 178 -16.23 -18.98 5.04
N LYS A 179 -15.51 -20.05 5.40
CA LYS A 179 -14.07 -19.96 5.68
C LYS A 179 -13.29 -19.51 4.44
N ALA A 180 -13.71 -19.95 3.27
CA ALA A 180 -13.14 -19.55 1.99
C ALA A 180 -13.32 -18.05 1.70
N ILE A 181 -14.51 -17.48 1.99
CA ILE A 181 -14.73 -16.03 1.86
C ILE A 181 -13.91 -15.27 2.91
N THR A 182 -13.88 -15.70 4.17
CA THR A 182 -13.08 -15.05 5.21
C THR A 182 -11.58 -15.04 4.88
N ASP A 183 -11.05 -16.14 4.36
CA ASP A 183 -9.66 -16.24 3.86
C ASP A 183 -9.43 -15.20 2.74
N ALA A 184 -10.32 -15.13 1.75
CA ALA A 184 -10.23 -14.16 0.67
C ALA A 184 -10.28 -12.71 1.18
N LEU A 185 -11.15 -12.38 2.13
CA LEU A 185 -11.23 -11.05 2.73
C LEU A 185 -9.96 -10.65 3.49
N GLN A 186 -9.32 -11.61 4.18
CA GLN A 186 -8.02 -11.39 4.82
C GLN A 186 -6.91 -11.12 3.79
N TYR A 187 -6.88 -11.90 2.71
CA TYR A 187 -5.95 -11.66 1.60
C TYR A 187 -6.18 -10.29 0.95
N LEU A 188 -7.44 -9.90 0.70
CA LEU A 188 -7.79 -8.60 0.15
C LEU A 188 -7.26 -7.45 1.02
N THR A 189 -7.46 -7.56 2.34
CA THR A 189 -6.93 -6.59 3.31
C THR A 189 -5.42 -6.40 3.14
N GLY A 190 -4.68 -7.50 2.97
CA GLY A 190 -3.23 -7.47 2.72
C GLY A 190 -2.87 -6.84 1.38
N MET A 191 -3.56 -7.20 0.29
CA MET A 191 -3.31 -6.66 -1.04
C MET A 191 -3.50 -5.13 -1.10
N VAL A 192 -4.55 -4.61 -0.45
CA VAL A 192 -4.84 -3.18 -0.36
C VAL A 192 -3.73 -2.46 0.42
N ALA A 193 -3.39 -2.97 1.60
CA ALA A 193 -2.34 -2.37 2.44
C ALA A 193 -0.99 -2.35 1.70
N ASP A 194 -0.62 -3.46 1.06
CA ASP A 194 0.64 -3.60 0.32
C ASP A 194 0.70 -2.66 -0.89
N HIS A 195 -0.40 -2.53 -1.64
CA HIS A 195 -0.47 -1.63 -2.80
C HIS A 195 -0.29 -0.18 -2.38
N TYR A 196 -1.08 0.29 -1.43
CA TYR A 196 -1.04 1.70 -1.03
C TYR A 196 0.21 2.05 -0.20
N ASN A 197 0.82 1.14 0.56
CA ASN A 197 2.13 1.39 1.17
C ASN A 197 3.26 1.49 0.12
N ARG A 198 3.12 0.88 -1.08
CA ARG A 198 4.07 1.09 -2.19
C ARG A 198 3.82 2.39 -2.94
N LEU A 199 2.55 2.79 -3.09
CA LEU A 199 2.18 4.04 -3.73
C LEU A 199 2.49 5.26 -2.86
N PHE A 200 2.36 5.11 -1.53
CA PHE A 200 2.68 6.11 -0.51
C PHE A 200 3.77 5.57 0.43
N PRO A 201 5.02 5.43 -0.05
CA PRO A 201 6.08 4.86 0.75
C PRO A 201 6.52 5.81 1.86
N LEU A 202 7.03 5.25 2.95
CA LEU A 202 7.77 6.03 3.94
C LEU A 202 9.11 6.47 3.36
N ASN A 203 9.41 7.75 3.54
CA ASN A 203 10.69 8.36 3.21
C ASN A 203 11.44 8.68 4.51
N ALA A 204 12.75 8.50 4.48
CA ALA A 204 13.67 8.76 5.57
C ALA A 204 15.04 9.18 5.03
N SER A 205 15.89 9.74 5.88
CA SER A 205 17.28 10.06 5.61
C SER A 205 18.17 9.27 6.54
N VAL A 206 19.37 8.92 6.07
CA VAL A 206 20.42 8.47 6.99
C VAL A 206 20.94 9.70 7.73
N ILE A 207 20.77 9.73 9.04
CA ILE A 207 21.21 10.85 9.89
C ILE A 207 22.68 10.70 10.30
N GLU A 208 23.12 9.47 10.58
CA GLU A 208 24.53 9.18 10.89
C GLU A 208 24.88 7.71 10.61
N GLY A 209 26.18 7.46 10.43
CA GLY A 209 26.72 6.10 10.33
C GLY A 209 26.91 5.48 11.71
N GLY A 210 26.43 4.25 11.89
CA GLY A 210 26.75 3.43 13.05
C GLY A 210 28.04 2.62 12.83
N LYS A 211 28.01 1.35 13.21
CA LYS A 211 29.13 0.43 13.02
C LYS A 211 29.57 0.29 11.56
N PHE A 212 30.89 0.26 11.34
CA PHE A 212 31.50 -0.06 10.05
C PHE A 212 32.66 -1.05 10.22
N LYS A 213 33.01 -1.75 9.14
CA LYS A 213 34.16 -2.67 9.10
C LYS A 213 34.90 -2.52 7.78
N LYS A 214 36.19 -2.17 7.85
CA LYS A 214 36.99 -1.79 6.66
C LYS A 214 36.27 -0.65 5.92
N ASN A 215 36.19 -0.72 4.59
CA ASN A 215 35.48 0.27 3.75
C ASN A 215 34.00 -0.08 3.54
N LYS A 216 33.32 -0.68 4.52
CA LYS A 216 31.89 -1.03 4.43
C LYS A 216 31.13 -0.59 5.67
N GLN A 217 30.09 0.21 5.48
CA GLN A 217 29.10 0.53 6.49
C GLN A 217 28.29 -0.73 6.82
N GLN A 218 28.11 -1.02 8.12
CA GLN A 218 27.33 -2.17 8.60
C GLN A 218 26.00 -1.73 9.22
N GLU A 219 25.98 -0.58 9.87
CA GLU A 219 24.80 -0.02 10.54
C GLU A 219 24.67 1.47 10.25
N VAL A 220 23.46 2.00 10.23
CA VAL A 220 23.15 3.43 10.07
C VAL A 220 21.94 3.78 10.92
N TYR A 221 21.83 5.02 11.36
CA TYR A 221 20.61 5.54 11.96
C TYR A 221 19.78 6.29 10.93
N ILE A 222 18.47 6.15 10.99
CA ILE A 222 17.52 6.87 10.14
C ILE A 222 16.54 7.68 10.98
N ASP A 223 16.00 8.74 10.40
CA ASP A 223 14.98 9.64 11.00
C ASP A 223 13.54 9.08 10.91
N LEU A 224 13.38 7.79 11.24
CA LEU A 224 12.07 7.18 11.48
C LEU A 224 12.07 6.47 12.82
N GLY A 225 10.99 6.60 13.57
CA GLY A 225 10.83 5.95 14.87
C GLY A 225 9.43 5.42 15.14
N PHE A 226 9.13 5.22 16.42
CA PHE A 226 7.85 4.65 16.86
C PHE A 226 6.64 5.39 16.29
N THR A 227 6.72 6.72 16.22
CA THR A 227 5.60 7.57 15.76
C THR A 227 5.30 7.45 14.26
N ASP A 228 6.28 7.01 13.46
CA ASP A 228 6.13 6.73 12.03
C ASP A 228 5.54 5.34 11.75
N GLY A 229 5.34 4.52 12.79
CA GLY A 229 4.84 3.15 12.66
C GLY A 229 5.85 2.20 12.00
N VAL A 230 7.15 2.47 12.12
CA VAL A 230 8.18 1.53 11.71
C VAL A 230 8.38 0.42 12.74
N TYR A 231 8.86 -0.75 12.30
CA TYR A 231 9.03 -1.91 13.16
C TYR A 231 10.29 -2.70 12.82
N LYS A 232 10.77 -3.48 13.81
CA LYS A 232 11.93 -4.34 13.66
C LYS A 232 11.76 -5.29 12.47
N GLY A 233 12.75 -5.27 11.59
CA GLY A 233 12.84 -6.12 10.42
C GLY A 233 12.23 -5.56 9.14
N GLN A 234 11.59 -4.39 9.20
CA GLN A 234 11.18 -3.64 8.02
C GLN A 234 12.38 -3.30 7.13
N GLN A 235 12.18 -3.38 5.81
CA GLN A 235 13.23 -3.18 4.81
C GLN A 235 13.04 -1.89 4.01
N PHE A 236 14.16 -1.32 3.61
CA PHE A 236 14.21 -0.09 2.83
C PHE A 236 15.23 -0.20 1.70
N ASP A 237 14.95 0.51 0.61
CA ASP A 237 15.94 0.79 -0.43
C ASP A 237 16.64 2.13 -0.14
N VAL A 238 17.95 2.15 -0.39
CA VAL A 238 18.79 3.32 -0.14
C VAL A 238 19.17 3.96 -1.46
N TYR A 239 18.97 5.25 -1.57
CA TYR A 239 19.18 6.05 -2.75
C TYR A 239 20.22 7.14 -2.49
N LEU A 240 21.15 7.29 -3.43
CA LEU A 240 21.94 8.50 -3.54
C LEU A 240 21.14 9.51 -4.35
N VAL A 241 20.93 10.70 -3.81
CA VAL A 241 20.24 11.81 -4.49
C VAL A 241 21.29 12.72 -5.12
N LYS A 242 21.12 13.02 -6.41
CA LYS A 242 21.95 13.98 -7.16
C LYS A 242 21.05 14.95 -7.90
N THR A 243 21.48 16.19 -8.04
CA THR A 243 20.79 17.17 -8.89
C THR A 243 21.44 17.19 -10.27
N ILE A 244 20.66 16.93 -11.31
CA ILE A 244 21.08 17.00 -12.72
C ILE A 244 20.17 18.01 -13.41
N ALA A 245 20.74 19.12 -13.89
CA ALA A 245 20.00 20.21 -14.54
C ALA A 245 18.80 20.72 -13.73
N GLY A 246 18.97 20.85 -12.41
CA GLY A 246 17.92 21.31 -11.50
C GLY A 246 16.85 20.27 -11.14
N LYS A 247 16.95 19.04 -11.67
CA LYS A 247 16.05 17.93 -11.33
C LYS A 247 16.75 16.90 -10.46
N GLU A 248 16.03 16.32 -9.49
CA GLU A 248 16.56 15.22 -8.70
C GLU A 248 16.66 13.93 -9.52
N ALA A 249 17.81 13.28 -9.44
CA ALA A 249 18.08 11.95 -9.94
C ALA A 249 18.45 11.04 -8.77
N ARG A 250 17.75 9.91 -8.64
CA ARG A 250 17.95 8.94 -7.55
C ARG A 250 18.62 7.69 -8.10
N THR A 251 19.67 7.20 -7.44
CA THR A 251 20.34 5.94 -7.79
C THR A 251 20.32 5.01 -6.59
N VAL A 252 19.80 3.79 -6.75
CA VAL A 252 19.83 2.77 -5.68
C VAL A 252 21.28 2.39 -5.38
N ILE A 253 21.73 2.63 -4.15
CA ILE A 253 23.07 2.30 -3.67
C ILE A 253 23.10 1.16 -2.67
N GLY A 254 21.98 0.81 -2.04
CA GLY A 254 21.96 -0.24 -1.03
C GLY A 254 20.58 -0.58 -0.48
N ARG A 255 20.57 -1.35 0.61
CA ARG A 255 19.38 -1.78 1.35
C ARG A 255 19.62 -1.77 2.83
N LEU A 256 18.59 -1.38 3.57
CA LEU A 256 18.57 -1.39 5.04
C LEU A 256 17.50 -2.34 5.56
N LYS A 257 17.69 -2.80 6.79
CA LYS A 257 16.68 -3.48 7.59
C LYS A 257 16.73 -2.90 9.00
N ILE A 258 15.60 -2.49 9.57
CA ILE A 258 15.55 -2.02 10.96
C ILE A 258 15.97 -3.17 11.89
N GLU A 259 17.01 -2.94 12.67
CA GLU A 259 17.49 -3.84 13.73
C GLU A 259 16.76 -3.53 15.04
N GLU A 260 16.57 -2.24 15.32
CA GLU A 260 15.94 -1.71 16.53
C GLU A 260 15.30 -0.34 16.26
N VAL A 261 14.14 -0.10 16.89
CA VAL A 261 13.49 1.22 16.92
C VAL A 261 13.86 1.83 18.26
N GLU A 262 14.73 2.84 18.26
CA GLU A 262 15.40 3.33 19.47
C GLU A 262 14.69 4.54 20.09
N GLY A 263 13.76 5.17 19.37
CA GLY A 263 12.96 6.27 19.90
C GLY A 263 11.77 6.63 19.02
N ASP A 264 11.15 7.76 19.33
CA ASP A 264 9.96 8.24 18.64
C ASP A 264 10.20 8.61 17.18
N GLU A 265 11.42 9.07 16.86
CA GLU A 265 11.83 9.58 15.54
C GLU A 265 13.16 8.98 15.03
N ILE A 266 13.67 7.92 15.67
CA ILE A 266 14.97 7.33 15.33
C ILE A 266 14.98 5.80 15.40
N SER A 267 15.63 5.17 14.42
CA SER A 267 15.83 3.72 14.35
C SER A 267 17.23 3.36 13.91
N LEU A 268 17.79 2.32 14.52
CA LEU A 268 19.03 1.67 14.10
C LEU A 268 18.73 0.65 13.00
N CYS A 269 19.41 0.81 11.88
CA CYS A 269 19.28 -0.04 10.71
C CYS A 269 20.56 -0.81 10.42
N LYS A 270 20.42 -2.10 10.11
CA LYS A 270 21.47 -2.90 9.50
C LYS A 270 21.52 -2.69 8.00
N VAL A 271 22.72 -2.47 7.49
CA VAL A 271 23.01 -2.47 6.05
C VAL A 271 23.04 -3.92 5.55
N THR A 272 22.05 -4.27 4.73
CA THR A 272 21.94 -5.62 4.14
C THR A 272 22.56 -5.71 2.75
N LYS A 273 22.69 -4.57 2.04
CA LYS A 273 23.35 -4.49 0.73
C LYS A 273 23.98 -3.11 0.52
N GLY A 274 25.13 -3.06 -0.16
CA GLY A 274 25.73 -1.80 -0.61
C GLY A 274 26.54 -1.02 0.42
N GLY A 275 27.04 -1.68 1.47
CA GLY A 275 27.77 -1.01 2.56
C GLY A 275 29.01 -0.24 2.13
N ASP A 276 29.67 -0.63 1.05
CA ASP A 276 30.75 0.13 0.41
C ASP A 276 30.26 1.45 -0.17
N LYS A 277 29.21 1.41 -1.00
CA LYS A 277 28.62 2.61 -1.62
C LYS A 277 28.02 3.56 -0.60
N ILE A 278 27.34 3.02 0.42
CA ILE A 278 26.78 3.81 1.53
C ILE A 278 27.90 4.47 2.32
N LYS A 279 28.99 3.76 2.64
CA LYS A 279 30.15 4.34 3.33
C LYS A 279 30.75 5.50 2.54
N THR A 280 30.96 5.31 1.23
CA THR A 280 31.47 6.37 0.36
C THR A 280 30.55 7.59 0.32
N ALA A 281 29.23 7.40 0.24
CA ALA A 281 28.27 8.49 0.24
C ALA A 281 28.27 9.27 1.57
N LEU A 282 28.31 8.56 2.71
CA LEU A 282 28.42 9.17 4.04
C LEU A 282 29.73 9.95 4.20
N ASP A 283 30.86 9.36 3.84
CA ASP A 283 32.19 10.00 3.95
C ASP A 283 32.30 11.25 3.06
N SER A 284 31.57 11.26 1.95
CA SER A 284 31.52 12.40 1.03
C SER A 284 30.47 13.45 1.42
N GLY A 285 29.78 13.28 2.56
CA GLY A 285 28.72 14.18 3.01
C GLY A 285 27.52 14.27 2.07
N GLN A 286 27.28 13.23 1.26
CA GLN A 286 26.17 13.21 0.30
C GLN A 286 24.85 12.89 0.99
N THR A 287 23.76 13.47 0.49
CA THR A 287 22.40 13.15 0.95
C THR A 287 22.02 11.73 0.55
N ILE A 288 21.64 10.93 1.55
CA ILE A 288 21.19 9.55 1.38
C ILE A 288 19.72 9.46 1.77
N LEU A 289 18.87 9.20 0.78
CA LEU A 289 17.44 8.98 0.94
C LEU A 289 17.17 7.49 1.13
N VAL A 290 16.21 7.16 1.99
CA VAL A 290 15.80 5.81 2.35
C VAL A 290 14.30 5.72 2.13
N ILE A 291 13.84 4.71 1.38
CA ILE A 291 12.43 4.56 1.01
C ILE A 291 11.96 3.15 1.35
N SER A 292 10.79 3.01 1.99
CA SER A 292 10.23 1.71 2.35
C SER A 292 9.94 0.86 1.12
N ARG A 293 10.13 -0.46 1.26
CA ARG A 293 9.85 -1.45 0.21
C ARG A 293 8.49 -2.11 0.35
#